data_AF-A0A164DHG3-F1
#
_entry.id   AF-A0A164DHG3-F1
#
_cell.length_a   1.000
_cell.length_b   1.000
_cell.length_c   1.000
_cell.angle_alpha   90.00
_cell.angle_beta   90.00
_cell.angle_gamma   90.00
#
_symmetry.space_group_name_H-M   'P 1'
#
loop_
_entity.id
_entity.type
_entity.pdbx_description
1 polymer ?
#
loop_
_entity_poly.entity_id
_entity_poly.type
_entity_poly.pdbx_seq_one_letter_code
_entity_poly.pdbx_strand_id
1 'polypeptide(L)'
;QTVSLLAQVPAFNGLGSTKFEDWIKHFDAVMNTSEFEEGRKIKLLCSKLFGSATDCVTTFQLRYPREAKDFSKIKQCLQERYHGGDSRKIYLTEYNNCIRNPGESIRDYACRIQKLFSFAYPTKEGKWVDLEMREQLIMDKFWGGLKPNLRERMSFKEFKNLDSLIKATENCAAVLNEAKLERRNVEFINAVASN
;
A
#
# COMPACT_ATOMS: atom_id res chain seq x y z
N GLN A 1 1.12 -28.20 4.69
CA GLN A 1 0.37 -27.00 4.24
C GLN A 1 1.28 -25.79 4.01
N THR A 2 2.27 -25.54 4.84
CA THR A 2 3.13 -24.34 4.71
C THR A 2 4.05 -24.36 3.48
N VAL A 3 4.52 -25.54 3.06
CA VAL A 3 5.34 -25.70 1.84
C VAL A 3 4.52 -25.36 0.58
N SER A 4 3.23 -25.72 0.54
CA SER A 4 2.36 -25.37 -0.59
C SER A 4 1.99 -23.88 -0.61
N LEU A 5 1.86 -23.24 0.56
CA LEU A 5 1.67 -21.79 0.63
C LEU A 5 2.94 -21.03 0.22
N LEU A 6 4.12 -21.55 0.60
CA LEU A 6 5.39 -20.95 0.20
C LEU A 6 5.57 -20.97 -1.32
N ALA A 7 5.07 -21.98 -2.03
CA ALA A 7 5.08 -22.00 -3.49
C ALA A 7 4.38 -20.78 -4.13
N GLN A 8 3.40 -20.18 -3.44
CA GLN A 8 2.67 -19.00 -3.91
C GLN A 8 3.43 -17.69 -3.68
N VAL A 9 4.46 -17.69 -2.82
CA VAL A 9 5.33 -16.52 -2.66
C VAL A 9 6.22 -16.41 -3.91
N PRO A 10 6.12 -15.32 -4.69
CA PRO A 10 6.94 -15.14 -5.89
C PRO A 10 8.41 -15.03 -5.53
N ALA A 11 9.30 -15.33 -6.47
CA ALA A 11 10.73 -15.10 -6.27
C ALA A 11 11.05 -13.59 -6.27
N PHE A 12 12.09 -13.18 -5.54
CA PHE A 12 12.53 -11.79 -5.45
C PHE A 12 14.01 -11.64 -5.80
N ASN A 13 14.30 -10.75 -6.74
CA ASN A 13 15.65 -10.44 -7.22
C ASN A 13 16.16 -9.06 -6.80
N GLY A 14 15.31 -8.25 -6.18
CA GLY A 14 15.62 -6.85 -5.91
C GLY A 14 15.53 -5.93 -7.14
N LEU A 15 15.04 -6.43 -8.28
CA LEU A 15 14.94 -5.71 -9.55
C LEU A 15 13.56 -5.95 -10.20
N GLY A 16 12.71 -4.93 -10.28
CA GLY A 16 11.41 -5.02 -10.94
C GLY A 16 10.33 -4.16 -10.29
N SER A 17 9.07 -4.40 -10.67
CA SER A 17 7.92 -3.66 -10.16
C SER A 17 7.48 -4.06 -8.75
N THR A 18 7.90 -5.24 -8.27
CA THR A 18 7.52 -5.75 -6.95
C THR A 18 8.29 -5.02 -5.87
N LYS A 19 7.60 -4.16 -5.10
CA LYS A 19 8.16 -3.48 -3.92
C LYS A 19 8.54 -4.52 -2.86
N PHE A 20 9.73 -4.39 -2.27
CA PHE A 20 10.24 -5.34 -1.28
C PHE A 20 9.29 -5.48 -0.08
N GLU A 21 8.62 -4.41 0.31
CA GLU A 21 7.64 -4.34 1.41
C GLU A 21 6.43 -5.23 1.19
N ASP A 22 5.91 -5.24 -0.03
CA ASP A 22 4.76 -6.06 -0.39
C ASP A 22 5.18 -7.53 -0.47
N TRP A 23 6.37 -7.78 -1.01
CA TRP A 23 6.94 -9.11 -1.10
C TRP A 23 7.23 -9.73 0.29
N ILE A 24 7.91 -9.02 1.17
CA ILE A 24 8.31 -9.53 2.49
C ILE A 24 7.09 -9.74 3.40
N LYS A 25 6.04 -8.91 3.27
CA LYS A 25 4.76 -9.13 3.98
C LYS A 25 4.08 -10.42 3.54
N HIS A 26 4.07 -10.72 2.25
CA HIS A 26 3.53 -11.99 1.75
C HIS A 26 4.35 -13.17 2.27
N PHE A 27 5.68 -13.06 2.25
CA PHE A 27 6.55 -14.08 2.86
C PHE A 27 6.26 -14.28 4.35
N ASP A 28 6.24 -13.21 5.15
CA ASP A 28 5.96 -13.26 6.59
C ASP A 28 4.57 -13.84 6.89
N ALA A 29 3.55 -13.52 6.09
CA ALA A 29 2.21 -14.09 6.25
C ALA A 29 2.19 -15.62 6.08
N VAL A 30 2.95 -16.15 5.11
CA VAL A 30 3.11 -17.61 4.97
C VAL A 30 3.89 -18.20 6.14
N MET A 31 4.94 -17.51 6.59
CA MET A 31 5.77 -17.99 7.70
C MET A 31 5.03 -18.01 9.04
N ASN A 32 4.10 -17.09 9.28
CA ASN A 32 3.29 -17.03 10.51
C ASN A 32 2.28 -18.19 10.64
N THR A 33 2.10 -19.01 9.60
CA THR A 33 1.23 -20.20 9.67
C THR A 33 1.87 -21.38 10.39
N SER A 34 3.16 -21.30 10.76
CA SER A 34 3.87 -22.38 11.45
C SER A 34 5.05 -21.88 12.27
N GLU A 35 5.29 -22.50 13.42
CA GLU A 35 6.49 -22.24 14.21
C GLU A 35 7.70 -22.93 13.58
N PHE A 36 8.46 -22.18 12.78
CA PHE A 36 9.73 -22.64 12.23
C PHE A 36 10.90 -22.20 13.10
N GLU A 37 11.90 -23.08 13.22
CA GLU A 37 13.21 -22.70 13.72
C GLU A 37 13.87 -21.64 12.81
N GLU A 38 14.67 -20.75 13.40
CA GLU A 38 15.36 -19.66 12.71
C GLU A 38 16.13 -20.11 11.47
N GLY A 39 16.93 -21.17 11.59
CA GLY A 39 17.70 -21.72 10.46
C GLY A 39 16.81 -22.19 9.30
N ARG A 40 15.60 -22.66 9.59
CA ARG A 40 14.63 -23.05 8.56
C ARG A 40 13.98 -21.82 7.92
N LYS A 41 13.63 -20.78 8.70
CA LYS A 41 13.13 -19.51 8.15
C LYS A 41 14.12 -18.90 7.16
N ILE A 42 15.40 -18.88 7.52
CA ILE A 42 16.48 -18.34 6.69
C ILE A 42 16.61 -19.14 5.38
N LYS A 43 16.64 -20.48 5.46
CA LYS A 43 16.71 -21.32 4.25
C LYS A 43 15.53 -21.10 3.31
N LEU A 44 14.31 -21.01 3.87
CA LEU A 44 13.10 -20.76 3.09
C LEU A 44 13.11 -19.37 2.45
N LEU A 45 13.58 -18.35 3.17
CA LEU A 45 13.77 -17.01 2.62
C LEU A 45 14.76 -17.05 1.45
N CYS A 46 15.95 -17.61 1.66
CA CYS A 46 16.97 -17.72 0.61
C CYS A 46 16.47 -18.49 -0.62
N SER A 47 15.60 -19.49 -0.45
CA SER A 47 15.00 -20.23 -1.58
C SER A 47 14.09 -19.38 -2.48
N LYS A 48 13.65 -18.21 -1.98
CA LYS A 48 12.83 -17.25 -2.71
C LYS A 48 13.63 -16.06 -3.24
N LEU A 49 14.92 -16.01 -2.97
CA LEU A 49 15.81 -14.97 -3.48
C LEU A 49 16.55 -15.47 -4.72
N PHE A 50 16.81 -14.56 -5.65
CA PHE A 50 17.71 -14.80 -6.78
C PHE A 50 18.45 -13.53 -7.17
N GLY A 51 19.46 -13.62 -8.03
CA GLY A 51 20.24 -12.46 -8.50
C GLY A 51 20.80 -11.60 -7.37
N SER A 52 20.68 -10.28 -7.51
CA SER A 52 21.26 -9.31 -6.56
C SER A 52 20.79 -9.52 -5.12
N ALA A 53 19.52 -9.93 -4.92
CA ALA A 53 19.00 -10.17 -3.58
C ALA A 53 19.67 -11.39 -2.90
N THR A 54 20.01 -12.42 -3.65
CA THR A 54 20.82 -13.55 -3.15
C THR A 54 22.22 -13.08 -2.81
N ASP A 55 22.86 -12.29 -3.68
CA ASP A 55 24.21 -11.76 -3.42
C ASP A 55 24.24 -10.91 -2.15
N CYS A 56 23.19 -10.12 -1.89
CA CYS A 56 23.05 -9.32 -0.68
C CYS A 56 23.11 -10.18 0.58
N VAL A 57 22.28 -11.23 0.66
CA VAL A 57 22.22 -12.13 1.82
C VAL A 57 23.50 -12.94 1.95
N THR A 58 24.05 -13.43 0.84
CA THR A 58 25.27 -14.24 0.85
C THR A 58 26.46 -13.42 1.33
N THR A 59 26.58 -12.17 0.86
CA THR A 59 27.60 -11.22 1.33
C THR A 59 27.46 -10.93 2.83
N PHE A 60 26.23 -10.74 3.32
CA PHE A 60 25.97 -10.53 4.74
C PHE A 60 26.33 -11.75 5.58
N GLN A 61 25.98 -12.95 5.13
CA GLN A 61 26.32 -14.23 5.78
C GLN A 61 27.83 -14.43 5.90
N LEU A 62 28.59 -14.09 4.86
CA LEU A 62 30.05 -14.19 4.88
C LEU A 62 30.70 -13.18 5.83
N ARG A 63 30.16 -11.94 5.86
CA ARG A 63 30.74 -10.85 6.65
C ARG A 63 30.36 -10.90 8.14
N TYR A 64 29.16 -11.40 8.44
CA TYR A 64 28.55 -11.40 9.77
C TYR A 64 27.98 -12.78 10.12
N PRO A 65 28.81 -13.84 10.23
CA PRO A 65 28.34 -15.22 10.34
C PRO A 65 27.61 -15.53 11.65
N ARG A 66 27.79 -14.72 12.70
CA ARG A 66 27.05 -14.89 13.97
C ARG A 66 25.67 -14.27 13.88
N GLU A 67 25.60 -13.05 13.37
CA GLU A 67 24.38 -12.26 13.16
C GLU A 67 23.48 -12.91 12.11
N ALA A 68 24.09 -13.53 11.09
CA ALA A 68 23.37 -14.21 10.03
C ALA A 68 22.63 -15.48 10.47
N LYS A 69 22.75 -15.89 11.73
CA LYS A 69 21.91 -16.94 12.34
C LYS A 69 20.56 -16.41 12.82
N ASP A 70 20.40 -15.09 12.90
CA ASP A 70 19.17 -14.41 13.28
C ASP A 70 18.40 -13.98 12.01
N PHE A 71 17.19 -14.51 11.84
CA PHE A 71 16.32 -14.21 10.71
C PHE A 71 15.99 -12.72 10.62
N SER A 72 15.82 -12.04 11.75
CA SER A 72 15.51 -10.61 11.79
C SER A 72 16.67 -9.78 11.22
N LYS A 73 17.92 -10.20 11.45
CA LYS A 73 19.11 -9.54 10.88
C LYS A 73 19.23 -9.76 9.38
N ILE A 74 18.88 -10.94 8.88
CA ILE A 74 18.83 -11.20 7.44
C ILE A 74 17.74 -10.36 6.76
N LYS A 75 16.55 -10.27 7.37
CA LYS A 75 15.47 -9.38 6.89
C LYS A 75 15.90 -7.92 6.90
N GLN A 76 16.54 -7.46 7.98
CA GLN A 76 17.06 -6.11 8.10
C GLN A 76 18.08 -5.80 6.99
N CYS A 77 18.99 -6.72 6.67
CA CYS A 77 19.96 -6.54 5.59
C CYS A 77 19.27 -6.33 4.22
N LEU A 78 18.29 -7.18 3.89
CA LEU A 78 17.49 -7.02 2.67
C LEU A 78 16.69 -5.71 2.69
N GLN A 79 16.16 -5.35 3.85
CA GLN A 79 15.44 -4.11 4.05
C GLN A 79 16.36 -2.90 3.80
N GLU A 80 17.52 -2.81 4.43
CA GLU A 80 18.45 -1.70 4.22
C GLU A 80 18.83 -1.53 2.74
N ARG A 81 18.99 -2.64 2.00
CA ARG A 81 19.38 -2.60 0.58
C ARG A 81 18.23 -2.31 -0.39
N TYR A 82 17.06 -2.93 -0.20
CA TYR A 82 15.95 -2.88 -1.16
C TYR A 82 14.76 -2.04 -0.69
N HIS A 83 14.74 -1.70 0.59
CA HIS A 83 13.79 -0.78 1.20
C HIS A 83 14.38 0.64 1.32
N GLY A 84 15.68 0.84 1.02
CA GLY A 84 16.39 2.10 0.74
C GLY A 84 16.19 3.28 1.71
N GLY A 85 17.28 3.95 2.12
CA GLY A 85 17.20 5.27 2.78
C GLY A 85 16.46 6.36 1.96
N ASP A 86 16.27 6.14 0.66
CA ASP A 86 15.45 6.96 -0.24
C ASP A 86 13.94 6.67 -0.17
N SER A 87 13.52 5.56 0.44
CA SER A 87 12.10 5.16 0.47
C SER A 87 11.21 6.16 1.15
N ARG A 88 11.60 6.72 2.31
CA ARG A 88 10.76 7.72 2.98
C ARG A 88 10.56 8.95 2.10
N LYS A 89 11.60 9.44 1.41
CA LYS A 89 11.50 10.58 0.50
C LYS A 89 10.65 10.25 -0.73
N ILE A 90 10.78 9.04 -1.26
CA ILE A 90 9.96 8.54 -2.37
C ILE A 90 8.50 8.42 -1.93
N TYR A 91 8.19 7.76 -0.82
CA TYR A 91 6.84 7.63 -0.29
C TYR A 91 6.23 8.97 0.12
N LEU A 92 7.04 9.90 0.64
CA LEU A 92 6.59 11.27 0.90
C LEU A 92 6.24 11.99 -0.42
N THR A 93 7.05 11.83 -1.46
CA THR A 93 6.76 12.36 -2.80
C THR A 93 5.50 11.71 -3.39
N GLU A 94 5.38 10.38 -3.34
CA GLU A 94 4.20 9.62 -3.78
C GLU A 94 2.95 10.04 -3.00
N TYR A 95 3.06 10.22 -1.67
CA TYR A 95 1.98 10.71 -0.81
C TYR A 95 1.56 12.12 -1.21
N ASN A 96 2.52 13.05 -1.36
CA ASN A 96 2.26 14.43 -1.72
C ASN A 96 1.61 14.55 -3.12
N ASN A 97 1.96 13.67 -4.05
CA ASN A 97 1.40 13.64 -5.40
C ASN A 97 0.19 12.70 -5.55
N CYS A 98 -0.23 12.02 -4.48
CA CYS A 98 -1.33 11.07 -4.52
C CYS A 98 -2.65 11.79 -4.83
N ILE A 99 -3.25 11.46 -5.98
CA ILE A 99 -4.61 11.82 -6.38
C ILE A 99 -5.38 10.55 -6.75
N ARG A 100 -6.70 10.61 -6.76
CA ARG A 100 -7.52 9.46 -7.17
C ARG A 100 -7.39 9.22 -8.67
N ASN A 101 -7.04 7.99 -9.04
CA ASN A 101 -6.89 7.60 -10.45
C ASN A 101 -8.26 7.45 -11.13
N PRO A 102 -8.36 7.64 -12.46
CA PRO A 102 -9.56 7.30 -13.21
C PRO A 102 -9.94 5.83 -13.02
N GLY A 103 -11.20 5.55 -12.69
CA GLY A 103 -11.69 4.18 -12.49
C GLY A 103 -11.35 3.55 -11.13
N GLU A 104 -10.43 4.12 -10.36
CA GLU A 104 -10.12 3.65 -9.00
C GLU A 104 -11.33 3.86 -8.07
N SER A 105 -11.64 2.86 -7.26
CA SER A 105 -12.72 2.97 -6.26
C SER A 105 -12.33 3.97 -5.16
N ILE A 106 -13.33 4.50 -4.45
CA ILE A 106 -13.07 5.47 -3.38
C ILE A 106 -12.34 4.81 -2.21
N ARG A 107 -12.66 3.55 -1.89
CA ARG A 107 -11.94 2.75 -0.89
C ARG A 107 -10.51 2.45 -1.29
N ASP A 108 -10.26 2.01 -2.52
CA ASP A 108 -8.89 1.70 -2.96
C ASP A 108 -8.00 2.94 -2.89
N TYR A 109 -8.55 4.10 -3.27
CA TYR A 109 -7.86 5.37 -3.13
C TYR A 109 -7.53 5.71 -1.66
N ALA A 110 -8.49 5.57 -0.74
CA ALA A 110 -8.26 5.78 0.68
C ALA A 110 -7.19 4.83 1.24
N CYS A 111 -7.29 3.53 0.93
CA CYS A 111 -6.31 2.53 1.33
C CYS A 111 -4.90 2.87 0.82
N ARG A 112 -4.79 3.35 -0.42
CA ARG A 112 -3.52 3.77 -1.00
C ARG A 112 -2.91 4.96 -0.26
N ILE A 113 -3.70 5.97 0.09
CA ILE A 113 -3.23 7.11 0.88
C ILE A 113 -2.75 6.66 2.27
N GLN A 114 -3.53 5.84 2.97
CA GLN A 114 -3.17 5.33 4.29
C GLN A 114 -1.87 4.52 4.24
N LYS A 115 -1.70 3.68 3.21
CA LYS A 115 -0.46 2.93 2.97
C LYS A 115 0.73 3.88 2.76
N LEU A 116 0.61 4.85 1.84
CA LEU A 116 1.66 5.83 1.57
C LEU A 116 2.02 6.65 2.82
N PHE A 117 1.04 7.10 3.58
CA PHE A 117 1.25 7.83 4.84
C PHE A 117 2.08 7.01 5.83
N SER A 118 1.76 5.72 6.00
CA SER A 118 2.49 4.85 6.94
C SER A 118 3.98 4.71 6.62
N PHE A 119 4.34 4.80 5.34
CA PHE A 119 5.73 4.74 4.88
C PHE A 119 6.42 6.12 4.85
N ALA A 120 5.67 7.19 4.55
CA ALA A 120 6.19 8.56 4.56
C ALA A 120 6.43 9.08 5.99
N TYR A 121 5.65 8.61 6.95
CA TYR A 121 5.69 8.99 8.36
C TYR A 121 5.75 7.76 9.27
N PRO A 122 6.84 6.98 9.23
CA PRO A 122 6.98 5.79 10.05
C PRO A 122 7.00 6.17 11.54
N THR A 123 6.15 5.53 12.32
CA THR A 123 6.16 5.65 13.78
C THR A 123 7.38 4.94 14.33
N LYS A 124 8.23 5.63 15.10
CA LYS A 124 9.30 4.96 15.85
C LYS A 124 8.68 4.20 17.02
N GLU A 125 9.16 2.99 17.28
CA GLU A 125 8.78 2.23 18.48
C GLU A 125 8.93 3.11 19.74
N GLY A 126 7.93 3.06 20.62
CA GLY A 126 7.91 3.83 21.87
C GLY A 126 7.52 5.32 21.75
N LYS A 127 7.21 5.84 20.54
CA LYS A 127 6.62 7.18 20.39
C LYS A 127 5.11 7.09 20.15
N TRP A 128 4.34 7.74 21.02
CA TRP A 128 2.92 7.98 20.80
C TRP A 128 2.74 8.84 19.54
N VAL A 129 1.92 8.35 18.62
CA VAL A 129 1.43 9.14 17.48
C VAL A 129 0.15 9.79 17.93
N ASP A 130 0.04 11.09 17.70
CA ASP A 130 -1.26 11.76 17.74
C ASP A 130 -2.14 11.16 16.63
N LEU A 131 -3.01 10.24 17.02
CA LEU A 131 -3.87 9.50 16.11
C LEU A 131 -4.88 10.42 15.43
N GLU A 132 -5.30 11.48 16.11
CA GLU A 132 -6.24 12.47 15.61
C GLU A 132 -5.58 13.36 14.55
N MET A 133 -4.38 13.89 14.84
CA MET A 133 -3.59 14.64 13.84
C MET A 133 -3.27 13.77 12.62
N ARG A 134 -2.94 12.49 12.83
CA ARG A 134 -2.69 11.54 11.73
C ARG A 134 -3.94 11.36 10.87
N GLU A 135 -5.09 11.15 11.48
CA GLU A 135 -6.34 10.99 10.74
C GLU A 135 -6.69 12.25 9.96
N GLN A 136 -6.54 13.43 10.57
CA GLN A 136 -6.79 14.72 9.91
C GLN A 136 -5.91 14.92 8.68
N LEU A 137 -4.60 14.66 8.78
CA LEU A 137 -3.68 14.79 7.63
C LEU A 137 -4.05 13.85 6.47
N ILE A 138 -4.51 12.63 6.79
CA ILE A 138 -4.97 11.66 5.80
C ILE A 138 -6.29 12.13 5.16
N MET A 139 -7.22 12.68 5.95
CA MET A 139 -8.48 13.23 5.47
C MET A 139 -8.27 14.42 4.53
N ASP A 140 -7.40 15.36 4.91
CA ASP A 140 -7.05 16.53 4.09
C ASP A 140 -6.45 16.09 2.75
N LYS A 141 -5.54 15.10 2.79
CA LYS A 141 -4.92 14.54 1.60
C LYS A 141 -5.93 13.81 0.71
N PHE A 142 -6.81 13.01 1.31
CA PHE A 142 -7.88 12.32 0.61
C PHE A 142 -8.78 13.31 -0.13
N TRP A 143 -9.26 14.32 0.58
CA TRP A 143 -10.11 15.37 0.02
C TRP A 143 -9.43 16.13 -1.12
N GLY A 144 -8.17 16.52 -0.95
CA GLY A 144 -7.41 17.27 -1.94
C GLY A 144 -7.22 16.55 -3.28
N GLY A 145 -7.17 15.22 -3.28
CA GLY A 145 -7.01 14.42 -4.50
C GLY A 145 -8.31 13.91 -5.13
N LEU A 146 -9.48 14.36 -4.66
CA LEU A 146 -10.77 14.12 -5.33
C LEU A 146 -10.95 15.02 -6.56
N LYS A 147 -11.76 14.57 -7.53
CA LYS A 147 -12.19 15.40 -8.65
C LYS A 147 -13.02 16.61 -8.16
N PRO A 148 -12.98 17.77 -8.86
CA PRO A 148 -13.64 18.99 -8.40
C PRO A 148 -15.12 18.82 -8.02
N ASN A 149 -15.88 18.09 -8.82
CA ASN A 149 -17.31 17.84 -8.61
C ASN A 149 -17.62 17.05 -7.32
N LEU A 150 -16.75 16.12 -6.93
CA LEU A 150 -16.88 15.40 -5.65
C LEU A 150 -16.36 16.27 -4.50
N ARG A 151 -15.22 16.93 -4.70
CA ARG A 151 -14.57 17.77 -3.69
C ARG A 151 -15.49 18.88 -3.19
N GLU A 152 -16.17 19.58 -4.11
CA GLU A 152 -17.13 20.64 -3.79
C GLU A 152 -18.34 20.09 -3.01
N ARG A 153 -18.85 18.91 -3.36
CA ARG A 153 -19.96 18.30 -2.60
C ARG A 153 -19.55 17.89 -1.19
N MET A 154 -18.29 17.51 -0.99
CA MET A 154 -17.76 17.15 0.33
C MET A 154 -17.45 18.38 1.17
N SER A 155 -17.14 19.55 0.59
CA SER A 155 -16.79 20.75 1.38
C SER A 155 -17.94 21.35 2.19
N PHE A 156 -19.19 20.97 1.92
CA PHE A 156 -20.36 21.44 2.67
C PHE A 156 -20.66 20.61 3.93
N LYS A 157 -19.82 19.63 4.28
CA LYS A 157 -20.05 18.71 5.39
C LYS A 157 -18.80 18.59 6.24
N GLU A 158 -19.00 18.59 7.55
CA GLU A 158 -17.96 18.19 8.50
C GLU A 158 -17.99 16.67 8.70
N PHE A 159 -16.80 16.08 8.78
CA PHE A 159 -16.63 14.64 8.95
C PHE A 159 -15.79 14.37 10.19
N LYS A 160 -16.26 13.44 11.02
CA LYS A 160 -15.60 13.13 12.30
C LYS A 160 -14.35 12.27 12.14
N ASN A 161 -14.27 11.51 11.05
CA ASN A 161 -13.20 10.55 10.78
C ASN A 161 -13.18 10.18 9.30
N LEU A 162 -12.10 9.50 8.90
CA LEU A 162 -11.88 9.13 7.50
C LEU A 162 -12.98 8.21 6.95
N ASP A 163 -13.46 7.26 7.75
CA ASP A 163 -14.50 6.31 7.33
C ASP A 163 -15.82 7.02 6.98
N SER A 164 -16.22 8.01 7.79
CA SER A 164 -17.41 8.83 7.52
C SER A 164 -17.28 9.65 6.23
N LEU A 165 -16.09 10.18 5.96
CA LEU A 165 -15.76 10.90 4.73
C LEU A 165 -15.78 9.97 3.51
N ILE A 166 -15.20 8.77 3.62
CA ILE A 166 -15.21 7.75 2.56
C ILE A 166 -16.64 7.38 2.19
N LYS A 167 -17.48 7.01 3.18
CA LYS A 167 -18.88 6.61 2.96
C LYS A 167 -19.69 7.71 2.30
N ALA A 168 -19.54 8.95 2.76
CA ALA A 168 -20.23 10.09 2.16
C ALA A 168 -19.78 10.35 0.71
N THR A 169 -18.48 10.17 0.44
CA THR A 169 -17.92 10.30 -0.91
C THR A 169 -18.44 9.19 -1.82
N GLU A 170 -18.55 7.95 -1.33
CA GLU A 170 -19.11 6.79 -2.05
C GLU A 170 -20.55 7.06 -2.48
N ASN A 171 -21.40 7.47 -1.53
CA ASN A 171 -22.79 7.80 -1.79
C ASN A 171 -22.93 8.93 -2.80
N CYS A 172 -22.11 9.98 -2.67
CA CYS A 172 -22.13 11.10 -3.61
C CYS A 172 -21.71 10.69 -5.02
N ALA A 173 -20.69 9.84 -5.15
CA ALA A 173 -20.26 9.33 -6.44
C ALA A 173 -21.32 8.44 -7.11
N ALA A 174 -22.05 7.63 -6.34
CA ALA A 174 -23.17 6.83 -6.84
C ALA A 174 -24.27 7.73 -7.43
N VAL A 175 -24.74 8.73 -6.67
CA VAL A 175 -25.77 9.68 -7.10
C VAL A 175 -25.35 10.43 -8.38
N LEU A 176 -24.10 10.86 -8.48
CA LEU A 176 -23.60 11.55 -9.67
C LEU A 176 -23.52 10.63 -10.90
N ASN A 177 -23.22 9.35 -10.70
CA ASN A 177 -23.20 8.38 -11.79
C ASN A 177 -24.62 8.07 -12.29
N GLU A 178 -25.58 7.88 -11.40
CA GLU A 178 -27.00 7.71 -11.73
C GLU A 178 -27.53 8.92 -12.51
N ALA A 179 -27.32 10.14 -12.00
CA ALA A 179 -27.73 11.37 -12.67
C ALA A 179 -27.04 11.61 -14.03
N LYS A 180 -25.86 11.01 -14.27
CA LYS A 180 -25.16 11.05 -15.56
C LYS A 180 -25.67 9.97 -16.53
N LEU A 181 -26.13 8.84 -16.02
CA LEU A 181 -26.75 7.79 -16.82
C LEU A 181 -28.14 8.23 -17.30
N GLU A 182 -28.94 8.79 -16.39
CA GLU A 182 -30.28 9.27 -16.68
C GLU A 182 -30.29 10.38 -17.73
N ARG A 183 -29.38 11.35 -17.61
CA ARG A 183 -29.18 12.38 -18.65
C ARG A 183 -28.85 11.79 -20.03
N ARG A 184 -27.94 10.81 -20.09
CA ARG A 184 -27.58 10.15 -21.35
C ARG A 184 -28.74 9.37 -21.95
N ASN A 185 -29.57 8.73 -21.12
CA ASN A 185 -30.77 8.03 -21.57
C ASN A 185 -31.79 9.01 -22.17
N VAL A 186 -32.02 10.16 -21.53
CA VAL A 186 -32.91 11.21 -22.05
C VAL A 186 -32.39 11.77 -23.39
N GLU A 187 -31.09 12.06 -23.47
CA GLU A 187 -30.44 12.53 -24.71
C GLU A 187 -30.58 11.52 -25.85
N PHE A 188 -30.40 10.23 -25.56
CA PHE A 188 -30.56 9.15 -26.53
C PHE A 188 -32.01 9.03 -27.02
N ILE A 189 -32.99 9.05 -26.10
CA ILE A 189 -34.42 8.98 -26.45
C ILE A 189 -34.79 10.15 -27.36
N ASN A 190 -34.36 11.37 -27.02
CA ASN A 190 -34.64 12.56 -27.83
C ASN A 190 -34.00 12.49 -29.21
N ALA A 191 -32.78 11.95 -29.32
CA ALA A 191 -32.10 11.77 -30.60
C ALA A 191 -32.79 10.72 -31.50
N VAL A 192 -33.29 9.63 -30.92
CA VAL A 192 -34.05 8.61 -31.65
C VAL A 192 -35.42 9.13 -32.08
N ALA A 193 -36.09 9.93 -31.23
CA ALA A 193 -37.41 10.50 -31.54
C ALA A 193 -37.37 11.64 -32.58
N SER A 194 -36.18 12.18 -32.89
CA SER A 194 -36.00 13.27 -33.86
C SER A 194 -35.57 12.80 -35.25
N ASN A 195 -35.47 11.47 -35.46
CA ASN A 195 -35.22 10.81 -36.75
C ASN A 195 -36.49 10.10 -37.24
#